data_AF-A0A1H5XTV8-F1
#
_entry.id   AF-A0A1H5XTV8-F1
#
_cell.length_a   1.000
_cell.length_b   1.000
_cell.length_c   1.000
_cell.angle_alpha   90.00
_cell.angle_beta   90.00
_cell.angle_gamma   90.00
#
_symmetry.space_group_name_H-M   'P 1'
#
loop_
_entity.id
_entity.type
_entity.pdbx_description
1 polymer ?
#
loop_
_entity_poly.entity_id
_entity_poly.type
_entity_poly.pdbx_seq_one_letter_code
_entity_poly.pdbx_strand_id
1 'polypeptide(L)'
;MAKMNDGLESSIDESLIFFDHEKLRDTSQLIKYECLTIAQCICLLLLYIRPEKDQDVTEELSTYTMLAFNDIKLGKLQALHPKTLLSWAQYLEMIKSGLYGNAEDLSFPMVTAGWLVKLEDCEKWYRSKNLSIDLSEVKADIEKLNKAQEISIDQETITSDYDIEEQLAILFDPVPVEALEKMFPANDKWKYWADKAKITGLICARKTRAKFNPYQAGMWFIRKGMEGWDEARLYRTLANNLPARSRASKHLLTGDID
;
A
#
# COMPACT_ATOMS: atom_id res chain seq x y z
N MET A 1 -22.83 -19.64 13.76
CA MET A 1 -22.87 -18.19 13.43
C MET A 1 -21.73 -17.53 14.15
N ALA A 2 -20.84 -16.82 13.45
CA ALA A 2 -19.74 -16.10 14.09
C ALA A 2 -20.33 -15.01 15.01
N LYS A 3 -20.06 -15.12 16.31
CA LYS A 3 -20.54 -14.17 17.32
C LYS A 3 -19.69 -12.90 17.26
N MET A 4 -20.19 -11.90 16.55
CA MET A 4 -19.63 -10.54 16.58
C MET A 4 -20.13 -9.72 17.80
N ASN A 5 -20.90 -10.32 18.72
CA ASN A 5 -21.51 -9.58 19.83
C ASN A 5 -20.56 -9.30 20.99
N ASP A 6 -19.59 -10.17 21.26
CA ASP A 6 -18.73 -10.02 22.45
C ASP A 6 -17.52 -9.07 22.21
N GLY A 7 -17.36 -8.54 20.99
CA GLY A 7 -16.24 -7.66 20.60
C GLY A 7 -16.63 -6.42 19.80
N LEU A 8 -17.93 -6.09 19.74
CA LEU A 8 -18.40 -4.94 18.96
C LEU A 8 -17.89 -3.61 19.55
N GLU A 9 -17.89 -3.49 20.88
CA GLU A 9 -17.33 -2.31 21.58
C GLU A 9 -15.83 -2.14 21.27
N SER A 10 -15.03 -3.21 21.36
CA SER A 10 -13.62 -3.20 20.96
C SER A 10 -13.44 -2.82 19.49
N SER A 11 -14.33 -3.26 18.61
CA SER A 11 -14.30 -2.89 17.19
C SER A 11 -14.57 -1.40 16.98
N ILE A 12 -15.45 -0.80 17.78
CA ILE A 12 -15.77 0.63 17.73
C ILE A 12 -14.59 1.44 18.23
N ASP A 13 -14.01 1.07 19.37
CA ASP A 13 -12.85 1.76 19.96
C ASP A 13 -11.67 1.77 18.98
N GLU A 14 -11.36 0.62 18.37
CA GLU A 14 -10.35 0.52 17.31
C GLU A 14 -10.73 1.28 16.03
N SER A 15 -12.00 1.62 15.85
CA SER A 15 -12.50 2.33 14.69
C SER A 15 -12.47 3.85 14.83
N LEU A 16 -12.46 4.37 16.06
CA LEU A 16 -12.47 5.81 16.31
C LEU A 16 -11.27 6.53 15.67
N ILE A 17 -10.13 5.86 15.58
CA ILE A 17 -8.92 6.39 14.92
C ILE A 17 -9.11 6.71 13.43
N PHE A 18 -10.09 6.09 12.77
CA PHE A 18 -10.34 6.30 11.33
C PHE A 18 -11.25 7.51 11.07
N PHE A 19 -11.85 8.09 12.12
CA PHE A 19 -12.52 9.39 12.05
C PHE A 19 -11.58 10.56 12.27
N ASP A 20 -10.28 10.30 12.46
CA ASP A 20 -9.27 11.33 12.40
C ASP A 20 -9.27 12.02 11.02
N HIS A 21 -9.07 13.33 11.04
CA HIS A 21 -9.20 14.17 9.87
C HIS A 21 -8.17 13.84 8.78
N GLU A 22 -6.97 13.36 9.12
CA GLU A 22 -6.00 12.91 8.12
C GLU A 22 -6.48 11.63 7.41
N LYS A 23 -7.06 10.70 8.16
CA LYS A 23 -7.60 9.43 7.61
C LYS A 23 -8.82 9.66 6.75
N LEU A 24 -9.73 10.54 7.14
CA LEU A 24 -10.91 10.87 6.35
C LEU A 24 -10.56 11.58 5.04
N ARG A 25 -9.49 12.40 5.02
CA ARG A 25 -9.01 13.08 3.82
C ARG A 25 -8.23 12.19 2.85
N ASP A 26 -7.83 11.00 3.28
CA ASP A 26 -7.16 10.06 2.39
C ASP A 26 -8.15 9.46 1.38
N THR A 27 -8.11 9.99 0.15
CA THR A 27 -8.91 9.52 -0.99
C THR A 27 -8.16 8.50 -1.85
N SER A 28 -6.99 8.00 -1.42
CA SER A 28 -6.19 7.05 -2.20
C SER A 28 -6.97 5.78 -2.55
N GLN A 29 -7.77 5.26 -1.62
CA GLN A 29 -8.58 4.07 -1.82
C GLN A 29 -9.75 4.32 -2.77
N LEU A 30 -10.29 5.54 -2.74
CA LEU A 30 -11.38 5.97 -3.60
C LEU A 30 -10.91 6.06 -5.06
N ILE A 31 -9.75 6.66 -5.30
CA ILE A 31 -9.16 6.76 -6.64
C ILE A 31 -8.75 5.38 -7.14
N LYS A 32 -8.09 4.59 -6.30
CA LYS A 32 -7.47 3.32 -6.71
C LYS A 32 -8.46 2.16 -6.91
N TYR A 33 -9.47 2.07 -6.05
CA TYR A 33 -10.37 0.91 -5.99
C TYR A 33 -11.85 1.28 -6.09
N GLU A 34 -12.18 2.56 -6.32
CA GLU A 34 -13.57 3.05 -6.33
C GLU A 34 -14.30 2.69 -5.03
N CYS A 35 -13.56 2.75 -3.91
CA CYS A 35 -14.04 2.39 -2.59
C CYS A 35 -13.87 3.54 -1.60
N LEU A 36 -14.87 3.73 -0.75
CA LEU A 36 -14.77 4.56 0.43
C LEU A 36 -14.46 3.69 1.63
N THR A 37 -13.80 4.23 2.65
CA THR A 37 -13.75 3.57 3.95
C THR A 37 -15.14 3.59 4.60
N ILE A 38 -15.42 2.65 5.50
CA ILE A 38 -16.65 2.67 6.31
C ILE A 38 -16.78 4.01 7.06
N ALA A 39 -15.66 4.53 7.61
CA ALA A 39 -15.62 5.84 8.25
C ALA A 39 -16.08 6.96 7.31
N GLN A 40 -15.54 7.01 6.08
CA GLN A 40 -15.97 7.97 5.07
C GLN A 40 -17.44 7.81 4.69
N CYS A 41 -17.93 6.57 4.52
CA CYS A 41 -19.35 6.36 4.19
C CYS A 41 -20.28 6.80 5.33
N ILE A 42 -19.87 6.66 6.60
CA ILE A 42 -20.60 7.16 7.77
C ILE A 42 -20.58 8.70 7.82
N CYS A 43 -19.41 9.32 7.62
CA CYS A 43 -19.29 10.78 7.63
C CYS A 43 -20.14 11.43 6.54
N LEU A 44 -20.16 10.87 5.33
CA LEU A 44 -21.04 11.36 4.24
C LEU A 44 -22.52 11.27 4.60
N LEU A 45 -22.92 10.16 5.22
CA LEU A 45 -24.28 9.98 5.70
C LEU A 45 -24.64 11.02 6.77
N LEU A 46 -23.74 11.29 7.72
CA LEU A 46 -23.95 12.30 8.75
C LEU A 46 -24.04 13.71 8.19
N LEU A 47 -23.15 14.07 7.27
CA LEU A 47 -23.19 15.38 6.60
C LEU A 47 -24.49 15.60 5.83
N TYR A 48 -25.06 14.53 5.27
CA TYR A 48 -26.34 14.59 4.56
C TYR A 48 -27.53 14.77 5.51
N ILE A 49 -27.54 14.05 6.65
CA ILE A 49 -28.63 14.12 7.63
C ILE A 49 -28.56 15.41 8.46
N ARG A 50 -27.35 15.86 8.79
CA ARG A 50 -27.08 17.05 9.59
C ARG A 50 -26.09 17.97 8.87
N PRO A 51 -26.58 18.93 8.09
CA PRO A 51 -25.71 19.92 7.44
C PRO A 51 -25.17 20.98 8.42
N GLU A 52 -25.70 21.09 9.63
CA GLU A 52 -25.28 22.07 10.66
C GLU A 52 -24.00 21.61 11.39
N LYS A 53 -23.02 22.51 11.52
CA LYS A 53 -21.61 22.19 11.82
C LYS A 53 -21.18 22.26 13.29
N ASP A 54 -22.06 22.69 14.20
CA ASP A 54 -21.63 23.19 15.52
C ASP A 54 -21.96 22.27 16.72
N GLN A 55 -22.17 20.97 16.49
CA GLN A 55 -22.39 20.00 17.57
C GLN A 55 -21.35 18.89 17.56
N ASP A 56 -21.00 18.41 18.75
CA ASP A 56 -20.23 17.18 18.92
C ASP A 56 -21.00 16.02 18.28
N VAL A 57 -20.40 15.38 17.27
CA VAL A 57 -20.99 14.28 16.49
C VAL A 57 -20.48 12.90 16.92
N THR A 58 -19.71 12.82 18.02
CA THR A 58 -19.01 11.60 18.44
C THR A 58 -20.00 10.45 18.76
N GLU A 59 -21.13 10.77 19.38
CA GLU A 59 -22.17 9.78 19.71
C GLU A 59 -22.85 9.24 18.44
N GLU A 60 -23.16 10.12 17.49
CA GLU A 60 -23.73 9.70 16.21
C GLU A 60 -22.72 8.88 15.39
N LEU A 61 -21.44 9.26 15.36
CA LEU A 61 -20.38 8.48 14.69
C LEU A 61 -20.33 7.06 15.24
N SER A 62 -20.36 6.91 16.57
CA SER A 62 -20.40 5.61 17.24
C SER A 62 -21.66 4.82 16.86
N THR A 63 -22.82 5.47 16.87
CA THR A 63 -24.11 4.87 16.52
C THR A 63 -24.14 4.36 15.06
N TYR A 64 -23.67 5.17 14.10
CA TYR A 64 -23.64 4.77 12.70
C TYR A 64 -22.53 3.76 12.40
N THR A 65 -21.45 3.76 13.16
CA THR A 65 -20.42 2.70 13.12
C THR A 65 -21.01 1.36 13.54
N MET A 66 -21.75 1.32 14.66
CA MET A 66 -22.48 0.14 15.10
C MET A 66 -23.48 -0.35 14.06
N LEU A 67 -24.23 0.58 13.46
CA LEU A 67 -25.18 0.25 12.41
C LEU A 67 -24.50 -0.39 11.20
N ALA A 68 -23.40 0.19 10.73
CA ALA A 68 -22.62 -0.34 9.61
C ALA A 68 -22.08 -1.75 9.91
N PHE A 69 -21.49 -1.96 11.10
CA PHE A 69 -20.98 -3.27 11.50
C PHE A 69 -22.06 -4.32 11.62
N ASN A 70 -23.23 -3.96 12.15
CA ASN A 70 -24.35 -4.86 12.22
C ASN A 70 -24.86 -5.23 10.81
N ASP A 71 -24.91 -4.28 9.88
CA ASP A 71 -25.28 -4.56 8.49
C ASP A 71 -24.24 -5.43 7.77
N ILE A 72 -22.94 -5.24 8.05
CA ILE A 72 -21.87 -6.11 7.53
C ILE A 72 -22.01 -7.54 8.06
N LYS A 73 -22.26 -7.68 9.36
CA LYS A 73 -22.51 -8.97 10.01
C LYS A 73 -23.70 -9.69 9.39
N LEU A 74 -24.76 -8.95 9.04
CA LEU A 74 -25.96 -9.48 8.39
C LEU A 74 -25.81 -9.67 6.87
N GLY A 75 -24.67 -9.30 6.28
CA GLY A 75 -24.43 -9.37 4.84
C GLY A 75 -25.20 -8.33 4.02
N LYS A 76 -25.76 -7.30 4.67
CA LYS A 76 -26.47 -6.18 4.03
C LYS A 76 -25.53 -5.11 3.50
N LEU A 77 -24.31 -5.05 4.03
CA LEU A 77 -23.23 -4.17 3.61
C LEU A 77 -21.98 -5.01 3.35
N GLN A 78 -21.37 -4.89 2.17
CA GLN A 78 -20.16 -5.64 1.84
C GLN A 78 -18.92 -4.82 2.15
N ALA A 79 -18.18 -5.25 3.16
CA ALA A 79 -16.89 -4.67 3.52
C ALA A 79 -15.73 -5.53 2.98
N LEU A 80 -14.72 -4.87 2.45
CA LEU A 80 -13.48 -5.44 1.91
C LEU A 80 -12.30 -5.03 2.79
N HIS A 81 -11.40 -5.98 3.02
CA HIS A 81 -10.20 -5.69 3.80
C HIS A 81 -9.23 -4.79 2.99
N PRO A 82 -8.68 -3.72 3.58
CA PRO A 82 -7.96 -2.68 2.82
C PRO A 82 -6.67 -3.16 2.14
N LYS A 83 -6.03 -4.23 2.66
CA LYS A 83 -4.79 -4.77 2.07
C LYS A 83 -5.01 -5.91 1.09
N THR A 84 -6.05 -6.73 1.29
CA THR A 84 -6.22 -7.98 0.54
C THR A 84 -7.42 -7.93 -0.40
N LEU A 85 -8.31 -6.95 -0.21
CA LEU A 85 -9.57 -6.77 -0.93
C LEU A 85 -10.54 -7.96 -0.82
N LEU A 86 -10.23 -8.94 0.04
CA LEU A 86 -11.14 -10.02 0.36
C LEU A 86 -12.31 -9.48 1.17
N SER A 87 -13.50 -9.97 0.86
CA SER A 87 -14.72 -9.59 1.57
C SER A 87 -14.77 -10.21 2.97
N TRP A 88 -15.54 -9.59 3.85
CA TRP A 88 -15.80 -10.16 5.18
C TRP A 88 -16.38 -11.58 5.11
N ALA A 89 -17.25 -11.86 4.14
CA ALA A 89 -17.80 -13.19 3.92
C ALA A 89 -16.72 -14.23 3.60
N GLN A 90 -15.75 -13.87 2.75
CA GLN A 90 -14.61 -14.72 2.43
C GLN A 90 -13.72 -14.97 3.65
N TYR A 91 -13.46 -13.95 4.47
CA TYR A 91 -12.74 -14.13 5.73
C TYR A 91 -13.47 -15.08 6.68
N LEU A 92 -14.79 -14.95 6.81
CA LEU A 92 -15.59 -15.88 7.63
C LEU A 92 -15.51 -17.33 7.11
N GLU A 93 -15.45 -17.55 5.80
CA GLU A 93 -15.24 -18.88 5.23
C GLU A 93 -13.84 -19.43 5.55
N MET A 94 -12.80 -18.60 5.44
CA MET A 94 -11.44 -18.98 5.81
C MET A 94 -11.32 -19.32 7.31
N ILE A 95 -12.01 -18.58 8.18
CA ILE A 95 -12.05 -18.87 9.62
C ILE A 95 -12.75 -20.22 9.85
N LYS A 96 -13.88 -20.47 9.17
CA LYS A 96 -14.60 -21.76 9.28
C LYS A 96 -13.77 -22.95 8.77
N SER A 97 -12.89 -22.73 7.79
CA SER A 97 -12.00 -23.78 7.28
C SER A 97 -10.75 -24.02 8.14
N GLY A 98 -10.59 -23.26 9.24
CA GLY A 98 -9.50 -23.42 10.18
C GLY A 98 -8.18 -22.77 9.74
N LEU A 99 -8.20 -21.87 8.76
CA LEU A 99 -6.98 -21.19 8.27
C LEU A 99 -6.35 -20.23 9.29
N TYR A 100 -7.11 -19.76 10.28
CA TYR A 100 -6.68 -18.76 11.27
C TYR A 100 -6.50 -19.34 12.70
N GLY A 101 -6.30 -20.65 12.84
CA GLY A 101 -6.14 -21.27 14.16
C GLY A 101 -7.44 -21.32 14.98
N ASN A 102 -7.33 -21.47 16.30
CA ASN A 102 -8.50 -21.46 17.20
C ASN A 102 -9.04 -20.04 17.34
N ALA A 103 -10.36 -19.89 17.52
CA ALA A 103 -11.05 -18.59 17.60
C ALA A 103 -10.60 -17.66 18.75
N GLU A 104 -9.74 -18.16 19.65
CA GLU A 104 -9.15 -17.42 20.77
C GLU A 104 -7.78 -16.80 20.43
N ASP A 105 -7.16 -17.18 19.31
CA ASP A 105 -5.95 -16.51 18.79
C ASP A 105 -6.34 -15.22 18.07
N LEU A 106 -5.88 -14.08 18.59
CA LEU A 106 -6.04 -12.70 18.10
C LEU A 106 -5.52 -12.43 16.66
N SER A 107 -5.33 -13.47 15.85
CA SER A 107 -4.71 -13.38 14.53
C SER A 107 -5.70 -13.15 13.37
N PHE A 108 -7.01 -13.24 13.62
CA PHE A 108 -8.00 -13.00 12.58
C PHE A 108 -8.27 -11.49 12.41
N PRO A 109 -8.42 -11.00 11.17
CA PRO A 109 -8.67 -9.59 10.93
C PRO A 109 -10.08 -9.20 11.39
N MET A 110 -10.16 -8.19 12.24
CA MET A 110 -11.42 -7.60 12.69
C MET A 110 -11.88 -6.50 11.71
N VAL A 111 -13.19 -6.42 11.49
CA VAL A 111 -13.78 -5.32 10.71
C VAL A 111 -13.68 -4.04 11.53
N THR A 112 -13.04 -3.03 10.95
CA THR A 112 -12.92 -1.68 11.52
C THR A 112 -13.47 -0.65 10.54
N ALA A 113 -13.66 0.59 10.99
CA ALA A 113 -14.12 1.67 10.11
C ALA A 113 -13.14 2.01 8.97
N GLY A 114 -11.91 1.47 8.99
CA GLY A 114 -10.95 1.56 7.89
C GLY A 114 -11.15 0.54 6.77
N TRP A 115 -12.09 -0.40 6.90
CA TRP A 115 -12.41 -1.33 5.82
C TRP A 115 -13.14 -0.61 4.69
N LEU A 116 -13.03 -1.18 3.49
CA LEU A 116 -13.45 -0.55 2.25
C LEU A 116 -14.85 -1.01 1.84
N VAL A 117 -15.62 -0.11 1.25
CA VAL A 117 -16.93 -0.37 0.67
C VAL A 117 -16.95 0.25 -0.72
N LYS A 118 -17.36 -0.53 -1.72
CA LYS A 118 -17.50 -0.04 -3.10
C LYS A 118 -18.54 1.07 -3.17
N LEU A 119 -18.34 2.05 -4.05
CA LEU A 119 -19.27 3.17 -4.21
C LEU A 119 -20.71 2.73 -4.47
N GLU A 120 -20.91 1.72 -5.33
CA GLU A 120 -22.25 1.14 -5.60
C GLU A 120 -22.90 0.55 -4.34
N ASP A 121 -22.10 -0.06 -3.47
CA ASP A 121 -22.59 -0.68 -2.25
C ASP A 121 -22.85 0.37 -1.16
N CYS A 122 -22.10 1.47 -1.11
CA CYS A 122 -22.46 2.62 -0.27
C CYS A 122 -23.80 3.24 -0.71
N GLU A 123 -24.04 3.44 -2.01
CA GLU A 123 -25.34 3.94 -2.52
C GLU A 123 -26.51 3.01 -2.16
N LYS A 124 -26.33 1.69 -2.34
CA LYS A 124 -27.34 0.70 -1.93
C LYS A 124 -27.60 0.76 -0.43
N TRP A 125 -26.55 0.89 0.36
CA TRP A 125 -26.65 0.99 1.81
C TRP A 125 -27.39 2.26 2.24
N TYR A 126 -27.08 3.42 1.67
CA TYR A 126 -27.79 4.68 1.91
C TYR A 126 -29.28 4.57 1.57
N ARG A 127 -29.62 3.99 0.41
CA ARG A 127 -31.01 3.74 0.02
C ARG A 127 -31.73 2.82 1.00
N SER A 128 -31.04 1.83 1.55
CA SER A 128 -31.60 0.96 2.60
C SER A 128 -31.92 1.71 3.90
N LYS A 129 -31.34 2.90 4.10
CA LYS A 129 -31.64 3.82 5.20
C LYS A 129 -32.62 4.92 4.81
N ASN A 130 -33.30 4.78 3.68
CA ASN A 130 -34.20 5.77 3.08
C ASN A 130 -33.50 7.09 2.73
N LEU A 131 -32.20 7.04 2.41
CA LEU A 131 -31.43 8.19 1.96
C LEU A 131 -31.10 8.06 0.47
N SER A 132 -31.43 9.10 -0.29
CA SER A 132 -31.15 9.19 -1.73
C SER A 132 -29.84 9.93 -2.00
N ILE A 133 -28.76 9.48 -1.36
CA ILE A 133 -27.42 10.03 -1.62
C ILE A 133 -26.95 9.48 -2.97
N ASP A 134 -26.67 10.38 -3.91
CA ASP A 134 -26.16 10.07 -5.24
C ASP A 134 -24.65 10.33 -5.27
N LEU A 135 -23.86 9.32 -5.64
CA LEU A 135 -22.41 9.44 -5.78
C LEU A 135 -21.99 9.55 -7.26
N SER A 136 -22.92 9.84 -8.18
CA SER A 136 -22.64 9.98 -9.62
C SER A 136 -21.61 11.07 -9.91
N GLU A 137 -21.65 12.20 -9.20
CA GLU A 137 -20.64 13.26 -9.35
C GLU A 137 -19.25 12.79 -8.91
N VAL A 138 -19.17 12.07 -7.79
CA VAL A 138 -17.92 11.49 -7.28
C VAL A 138 -17.34 10.50 -8.30
N LYS A 139 -18.19 9.63 -8.88
CA LYS A 139 -17.78 8.70 -9.93
C LYS A 139 -17.28 9.42 -11.18
N ALA A 140 -17.96 10.48 -11.61
CA ALA A 140 -17.54 11.29 -12.75
C ALA A 140 -16.20 11.97 -12.50
N ASP A 141 -15.95 12.48 -11.29
CA ASP A 141 -14.68 13.10 -10.93
C ASP A 141 -13.55 12.06 -10.83
N ILE A 142 -13.82 10.86 -10.31
CA ILE A 142 -12.85 9.74 -10.36
C ILE A 142 -12.53 9.38 -11.81
N GLU A 143 -13.53 9.30 -12.69
CA GLU A 143 -13.30 8.99 -14.11
C GLU A 143 -12.46 10.08 -14.78
N LYS A 144 -12.68 11.37 -14.47
CA LYS A 144 -11.82 12.46 -14.94
C LYS A 144 -10.39 12.33 -14.43
N LEU A 145 -10.20 11.99 -13.16
CA LEU A 145 -8.88 11.81 -12.56
C LEU A 145 -8.14 10.61 -13.15
N ASN A 146 -8.84 9.49 -13.36
CA ASN A 146 -8.28 8.30 -14.01
C ASN A 146 -7.93 8.60 -15.46
N LYS A 147 -8.79 9.30 -16.21
CA LYS A 147 -8.47 9.76 -17.57
C LYS A 147 -7.31 10.75 -17.60
N ALA A 148 -7.23 11.68 -16.64
CA ALA A 148 -6.10 12.60 -16.54
C ALA A 148 -4.80 11.83 -16.25
N GLN A 149 -4.85 10.80 -15.39
CA GLN A 149 -3.72 9.91 -15.17
C GLN A 149 -3.37 9.10 -16.43
N GLU A 150 -4.35 8.55 -17.15
CA GLU A 150 -4.14 7.84 -18.42
C GLU A 150 -3.55 8.75 -19.51
N ILE A 151 -4.02 10.00 -19.62
CA ILE A 151 -3.51 11.00 -20.57
C ILE A 151 -2.10 11.46 -20.17
N SER A 152 -1.80 11.54 -18.87
CA SER A 152 -0.44 11.74 -18.37
C SER A 152 0.45 10.52 -18.65
N ILE A 153 -0.07 9.29 -18.66
CA ILE A 153 0.68 8.07 -18.96
C ILE A 153 1.08 7.99 -20.45
N ASP A 154 0.28 8.55 -21.36
CA ASP A 154 0.61 8.62 -22.80
C ASP A 154 1.57 9.77 -23.17
N GLN A 155 1.82 10.73 -22.27
CA GLN A 155 2.77 11.84 -22.48
C GLN A 155 3.97 11.86 -21.52
N GLU A 156 3.94 11.07 -20.45
CA GLU A 156 5.06 10.79 -19.54
C GLU A 156 5.17 9.29 -19.29
N THR A 157 5.76 8.57 -20.24
CA THR A 157 6.41 7.29 -19.90
C THR A 157 7.67 7.63 -19.11
N ILE A 158 7.59 7.75 -17.78
CA ILE A 158 8.66 7.60 -16.75
C ILE A 158 7.94 7.60 -15.37
N THR A 159 7.46 6.44 -14.92
CA THR A 159 8.06 5.55 -13.90
C THR A 159 7.66 5.86 -12.45
N SER A 160 6.93 4.92 -11.83
CA SER A 160 6.99 4.74 -10.37
C SER A 160 8.45 4.47 -9.94
N ASP A 161 8.86 4.84 -8.72
CA ASP A 161 10.23 4.59 -8.21
C ASP A 161 10.66 3.10 -8.34
N TYR A 162 9.71 2.17 -8.31
CA TYR A 162 9.96 0.75 -8.53
C TYR A 162 10.38 0.43 -9.97
N ASP A 163 9.86 1.17 -10.94
CA ASP A 163 10.18 1.01 -12.36
C ASP A 163 11.53 1.68 -12.69
N ILE A 164 11.87 2.83 -12.07
CA ILE A 164 13.20 3.44 -12.21
C ILE A 164 14.29 2.51 -11.66
N GLU A 165 14.12 1.98 -10.45
CA GLU A 165 15.12 1.08 -9.85
C GLU A 165 15.29 -0.20 -10.69
N GLU A 166 14.22 -0.72 -11.30
CA GLU A 166 14.29 -1.89 -12.18
C GLU A 166 14.96 -1.56 -13.52
N GLN A 167 14.62 -0.43 -14.14
CA GLN A 167 15.26 0.06 -15.37
C GLN A 167 16.75 0.33 -15.18
N LEU A 168 17.14 0.96 -14.07
CA LEU A 168 18.55 1.18 -13.75
C LEU A 168 19.27 -0.14 -13.42
N ALA A 169 18.60 -1.11 -12.78
CA ALA A 169 19.18 -2.42 -12.53
C ALA A 169 19.46 -3.20 -13.83
N ILE A 170 18.63 -3.06 -14.88
CA ILE A 170 18.82 -3.72 -16.18
C ILE A 170 20.12 -3.28 -16.87
N LEU A 171 20.61 -2.06 -16.58
CA LEU A 171 21.87 -1.55 -17.14
C LEU A 171 23.10 -2.37 -16.72
N PHE A 172 23.00 -3.20 -15.68
CA PHE A 172 24.15 -3.90 -15.12
C PHE A 172 24.12 -5.40 -15.36
N ASP A 173 25.30 -5.96 -15.66
CA ASP A 173 25.53 -7.39 -15.63
C ASP A 173 25.71 -7.92 -14.21
N PRO A 174 25.23 -9.14 -13.90
CA PRO A 174 25.53 -9.77 -12.63
C PRO A 174 27.04 -10.01 -12.45
N VAL A 175 27.61 -9.54 -11.34
CA VAL A 175 29.04 -9.63 -11.01
C VAL A 175 29.28 -10.49 -9.77
N PRO A 176 30.47 -11.10 -9.62
CA PRO A 176 30.80 -11.87 -8.43
C PRO A 176 31.09 -10.96 -7.21
N VAL A 177 31.14 -11.57 -6.02
CA VAL A 177 31.32 -10.85 -4.74
C VAL A 177 32.60 -10.02 -4.72
N GLU A 178 33.68 -10.53 -5.30
CA GLU A 178 34.97 -9.84 -5.38
C GLU A 178 34.88 -8.54 -6.19
N ALA A 179 33.98 -8.47 -7.17
CA ALA A 179 33.73 -7.26 -7.93
C ALA A 179 32.90 -6.25 -7.12
N LEU A 180 31.93 -6.72 -6.31
CA LEU A 180 31.18 -5.85 -5.40
C LEU A 180 32.09 -5.24 -4.34
N GLU A 181 33.04 -6.00 -3.77
CA GLU A 181 34.00 -5.48 -2.79
C GLU A 181 34.89 -4.38 -3.40
N LYS A 182 35.24 -4.49 -4.69
CA LYS A 182 35.99 -3.43 -5.40
C LYS A 182 35.15 -2.19 -5.64
N MET A 183 33.87 -2.36 -6.00
CA MET A 183 32.95 -1.23 -6.24
C MET A 183 32.54 -0.55 -4.94
N PHE A 184 32.28 -1.34 -3.89
CA PHE A 184 31.73 -0.92 -2.61
C PHE A 184 32.57 -1.48 -1.46
N PRO A 185 33.77 -0.94 -1.17
CA PRO A 185 34.67 -1.53 -0.18
C PRO A 185 34.02 -1.63 1.21
N ALA A 186 34.08 -2.81 1.79
CA ALA A 186 33.41 -3.17 3.04
C ALA A 186 34.33 -3.92 4.03
N ASN A 187 35.63 -3.99 3.76
CA ASN A 187 36.63 -4.74 4.53
C ASN A 187 36.26 -6.24 4.59
N ASP A 188 36.05 -6.86 3.42
CA ASP A 188 35.73 -8.28 3.22
C ASP A 188 34.38 -8.75 3.78
N LYS A 189 33.54 -7.82 4.24
CA LYS A 189 32.19 -8.13 4.76
C LYS A 189 31.25 -8.65 3.67
N TRP A 190 31.51 -8.36 2.40
CA TRP A 190 30.67 -8.82 1.28
C TRP A 190 30.56 -10.34 1.22
N LYS A 191 31.63 -11.06 1.55
CA LYS A 191 31.61 -12.53 1.60
C LYS A 191 30.59 -13.04 2.63
N TYR A 192 30.64 -12.50 3.84
CA TYR A 192 29.69 -12.83 4.90
C TYR A 192 28.25 -12.48 4.51
N TRP A 193 28.03 -11.29 3.93
CA TRP A 193 26.71 -10.87 3.50
C TRP A 193 26.15 -11.69 2.35
N ALA A 194 27.00 -12.11 1.42
CA ALA A 194 26.64 -13.03 0.35
C ALA A 194 26.26 -14.39 0.92
N ASP A 195 27.07 -15.00 1.78
CA ASP A 195 26.76 -16.32 2.36
C ASP A 195 25.43 -16.32 3.15
N LYS A 196 25.11 -15.19 3.80
CA LYS A 196 23.89 -15.00 4.58
C LYS A 196 22.84 -14.12 3.88
N ALA A 197 22.84 -14.05 2.54
CA ALA A 197 22.01 -13.09 1.78
C ALA A 197 20.51 -13.09 2.12
N LYS A 198 19.92 -14.25 2.43
CA LYS A 198 18.51 -14.34 2.85
C LYS A 198 18.25 -13.62 4.18
N ILE A 199 19.20 -13.72 5.12
CA ILE A 199 19.09 -13.15 6.45
C ILE A 199 19.47 -11.66 6.43
N THR A 200 20.48 -11.30 5.62
CA THR A 200 20.97 -9.92 5.53
C THR A 200 20.10 -9.01 4.64
N GLY A 201 19.16 -9.60 3.90
CA GLY A 201 18.31 -8.90 2.92
C GLY A 201 18.96 -8.72 1.55
N LEU A 202 20.23 -9.08 1.37
CA LEU A 202 20.96 -8.98 0.09
C LEU A 202 20.41 -9.92 -1.00
N ILE A 203 19.51 -10.84 -0.64
CA ILE A 203 18.90 -11.79 -1.58
C ILE A 203 18.21 -11.09 -2.76
N CYS A 204 17.68 -9.88 -2.59
CA CYS A 204 17.04 -9.11 -3.67
C CYS A 204 18.02 -8.76 -4.81
N ALA A 205 19.32 -8.60 -4.51
CA ALA A 205 20.34 -8.33 -5.50
C ALA A 205 20.90 -9.59 -6.15
N ARG A 206 20.60 -10.79 -5.62
CA ARG A 206 21.17 -12.04 -6.11
C ARG A 206 20.50 -12.46 -7.43
N LYS A 207 21.28 -12.61 -8.49
CA LYS A 207 20.80 -13.12 -9.80
C LYS A 207 21.15 -14.58 -10.03
N THR A 208 22.28 -15.05 -9.50
CA THR A 208 22.67 -16.48 -9.52
C THR A 208 23.37 -16.85 -8.20
N ARG A 209 23.74 -18.13 -8.01
CA ARG A 209 24.36 -18.62 -6.76
C ARG A 209 25.60 -17.80 -6.33
N ALA A 210 26.37 -17.28 -7.29
CA ALA A 210 27.63 -16.58 -7.03
C ALA A 210 27.69 -15.16 -7.63
N LYS A 211 26.57 -14.64 -8.18
CA LYS A 211 26.56 -13.32 -8.83
C LYS A 211 25.37 -12.46 -8.39
N PHE A 212 25.63 -11.17 -8.29
CA PHE A 212 24.68 -10.16 -7.85
C PHE A 212 24.62 -9.02 -8.85
N ASN A 213 23.47 -8.37 -8.93
CA ASN A 213 23.31 -7.14 -9.69
C ASN A 213 23.98 -5.97 -8.94
N PRO A 214 24.97 -5.27 -9.54
CA PRO A 214 25.67 -4.14 -8.94
C PRO A 214 24.78 -3.02 -8.41
N TYR A 215 23.75 -2.61 -9.18
CA TYR A 215 22.84 -1.54 -8.79
C TYR A 215 22.07 -1.91 -7.52
N GLN A 216 21.41 -3.07 -7.52
CA GLN A 216 20.63 -3.54 -6.37
C GLN A 216 21.51 -3.79 -5.14
N ALA A 217 22.72 -4.31 -5.34
CA ALA A 217 23.70 -4.49 -4.27
C ALA A 217 24.16 -3.16 -3.68
N GLY A 218 24.41 -2.16 -4.52
CA GLY A 218 24.80 -0.81 -4.10
C GLY A 218 23.69 -0.08 -3.33
N MET A 219 22.44 -0.17 -3.78
CA MET A 219 21.29 0.37 -3.05
C MET A 219 21.13 -0.30 -1.68
N TRP A 220 21.26 -1.63 -1.61
CA TRP A 220 21.27 -2.36 -0.35
C TRP A 220 22.42 -1.91 0.57
N PHE A 221 23.60 -1.66 0.00
CA PHE A 221 24.79 -1.23 0.73
C PHE A 221 24.63 0.15 1.38
N ILE A 222 24.01 1.11 0.68
CA ILE A 222 23.68 2.42 1.28
C ILE A 222 22.58 2.28 2.34
N ARG A 223 21.52 1.50 2.07
CA ARG A 223 20.44 1.26 3.05
C ARG A 223 20.96 0.60 4.33
N LYS A 224 22.11 -0.08 4.28
CA LYS A 224 22.82 -0.62 5.46
C LYS A 224 23.53 0.43 6.31
N GLY A 225 23.62 1.69 5.87
CA GLY A 225 24.22 2.79 6.61
C GLY A 225 25.74 2.76 6.62
N MET A 226 26.36 2.43 5.49
CA MET A 226 27.83 2.36 5.38
C MET A 226 28.45 3.76 5.46
N GLU A 227 29.40 3.93 6.38
CA GLU A 227 30.02 5.22 6.66
C GLU A 227 30.74 5.79 5.43
N GLY A 228 30.52 7.08 5.16
CA GLY A 228 31.13 7.79 4.03
C GLY A 228 30.52 7.47 2.67
N TRP A 229 29.39 6.75 2.61
CA TRP A 229 28.66 6.48 1.38
C TRP A 229 27.33 7.25 1.36
N ASP A 230 27.17 8.06 0.31
CA ASP A 230 25.91 8.73 -0.03
C ASP A 230 25.47 8.29 -1.43
N GLU A 231 24.21 8.58 -1.75
CA GLU A 231 23.57 8.16 -3.00
C GLU A 231 24.30 8.73 -4.23
N ALA A 232 24.76 9.97 -4.15
CA ALA A 232 25.53 10.61 -5.22
C ALA A 232 26.87 9.90 -5.50
N ARG A 233 27.57 9.42 -4.47
CA ARG A 233 28.80 8.63 -4.61
C ARG A 233 28.50 7.25 -5.16
N LEU A 234 27.40 6.63 -4.75
CA LEU A 234 26.96 5.35 -5.31
C LEU A 234 26.70 5.47 -6.81
N TYR A 235 25.88 6.43 -7.25
CA TYR A 235 25.58 6.60 -8.67
C TYR A 235 26.82 6.92 -9.50
N ARG A 236 27.73 7.76 -9.01
CA ARG A 236 29.04 8.00 -9.67
C ARG A 236 29.86 6.72 -9.82
N THR A 237 29.89 5.89 -8.77
CA THR A 237 30.61 4.61 -8.78
C THR A 237 29.99 3.64 -9.78
N LEU A 238 28.66 3.53 -9.78
CA LEU A 238 27.89 2.70 -10.71
C LEU A 238 28.07 3.16 -12.16
N ALA A 239 27.99 4.46 -12.43
CA ALA A 239 28.19 5.06 -13.75
C ALA A 239 29.58 4.75 -14.32
N ASN A 240 30.62 4.75 -13.48
CA ASN A 240 31.99 4.41 -13.88
C ASN A 240 32.20 2.89 -14.09
N ASN A 241 31.29 2.05 -13.60
CA ASN A 241 31.35 0.60 -13.71
C ASN A 241 30.27 0.02 -14.65
N LEU A 242 29.68 0.85 -15.51
CA LEU A 242 28.71 0.38 -16.51
C LEU A 242 29.35 -0.60 -17.49
N PRO A 243 28.66 -1.72 -17.82
CA PRO A 243 29.12 -2.64 -18.85
C PRO A 243 29.10 -1.97 -20.23
N ALA A 244 29.89 -2.48 -21.17
CA ALA A 244 30.04 -1.89 -22.49
C ALA A 244 28.70 -1.63 -23.22
N ARG A 245 27.72 -2.53 -23.04
CA ARG A 245 26.38 -2.41 -23.64
C ARG A 245 25.56 -1.21 -23.14
N SER A 246 25.88 -0.67 -21.97
CA SER A 246 25.06 0.34 -21.29
C SER A 246 25.84 1.63 -21.03
N ARG A 247 27.04 1.79 -21.59
CA ARG A 247 27.84 3.02 -21.44
C ARG A 247 27.15 4.27 -21.97
N ALA A 248 26.37 4.15 -23.05
CA ALA A 248 25.60 5.27 -23.61
C ALA A 248 24.51 5.77 -22.64
N SER A 249 24.06 4.90 -21.72
CA SER A 249 23.05 5.20 -20.71
C SER A 249 23.62 5.83 -19.43
N LYS A 250 24.88 6.27 -19.44
CA LYS A 250 25.55 6.87 -18.27
C LYS A 250 24.78 8.07 -17.70
N HIS A 251 24.20 8.88 -18.58
CA HIS A 251 23.38 10.05 -18.23
C HIS A 251 22.19 9.68 -17.33
N LEU A 252 21.66 8.46 -17.42
CA LEU A 252 20.56 7.98 -16.56
C LEU A 252 20.98 7.86 -15.08
N LEU A 253 22.27 7.76 -14.79
CA LEU A 253 22.81 7.65 -13.43
C LEU A 253 23.39 8.98 -12.91
N THR A 254 23.98 9.79 -13.79
CA THR A 254 24.65 11.04 -13.36
C THR A 254 23.83 12.30 -13.59
N GLY A 255 22.79 12.24 -14.43
CA GLY A 255 21.99 13.40 -14.81
C GLY A 255 22.71 14.36 -15.78
N ASP A 256 23.93 14.04 -16.21
CA ASP A 256 24.68 14.85 -17.18
C ASP A 256 24.13 14.56 -18.59
N ILE A 257 23.49 15.55 -19.21
CA ILE A 257 23.08 15.52 -20.62
C ILE A 257 24.22 16.17 -21.41
N ASP A 258 24.88 15.41 -22.28
CA ASP A 258 25.86 15.94 -23.25
C ASP A 258 25.18 16.81 -24.32
#